data_AF-T1ECG3-F1
#
_entry.id   AF-T1ECG3-F1
#
_cell.length_a   1.000
_cell.length_b   1.000
_cell.length_c   1.000
_cell.angle_alpha   90.00
_cell.angle_beta   90.00
_cell.angle_gamma   90.00
#
_symmetry.space_group_name_H-M   'P 1'
#
loop_
_entity.id
_entity.type
_entity.pdbx_description
1 polymer ?
#
loop_
_entity_poly.entity_id
_entity_poly.type
_entity_poly.pdbx_seq_one_letter_code
_entity_poly.pdbx_strand_id
1 'polypeptide(L)'
;MKESRYYNLLLMLILLVISCNLKSKEGAAGGASVSGVTVDKDLSRAKRDDKQESIDVKFDQLLDTFKLQGEEVELVKYIRSAVTDSDVGTSGDKTYTDLEFYNLLVNLGDARLKEIIAVYLGPFKAQKGTQLAIENLNEATLKRELQEFQDWLKAEEDFYLSELRRVFNETALDSVHDRAINSNYLVHFPKLKANAERVMEFERLYASFSADEQKGIDYIRDVATNPDIGHPTYNITYNHIEFDLAFLQLRDELQDVKLREMIQVHSKRLKEEMPAALNVIERINADPVIVRLELDDDFCDIEDKYQQHVKHLFCNSQLNFDQRYAGFVDNNAFNFIKLKADAEGVLKGKVVYEALIDYYEVIEDMQRVVMNPDIGRAEGYKTYTNTEFYILLGNLGKDKVKEIMDAHSETLQMIYKALEAIKGVKDAREKKDLSEKLGNFSDRDSLAIKKIFNESTPDAVYNSGIIKSIYTDHFVNIKNEADAKSNP
;
A
#
# COMPACT_ATOMS: atom_id res chain seq x y z
N MET A 1 6.69 11.77 -15.16
CA MET A 1 7.04 10.48 -14.50
C MET A 1 8.49 10.35 -14.01
N LYS A 2 9.48 11.12 -14.50
CA LYS A 2 10.86 11.10 -13.94
C LYS A 2 11.04 11.89 -12.64
N GLU A 3 10.14 12.80 -12.31
CA GLU A 3 10.24 13.66 -11.12
C GLU A 3 9.87 12.96 -9.80
N SER A 4 8.92 12.01 -9.82
CA SER A 4 8.52 11.24 -8.62
C SER A 4 9.64 10.35 -8.06
N ARG A 5 10.51 9.81 -8.94
CA ARG A 5 11.66 9.00 -8.54
C ARG A 5 12.74 9.81 -7.81
N TYR A 6 12.85 11.12 -8.07
CA TYR A 6 13.78 12.01 -7.37
C TYR A 6 13.28 12.39 -5.96
N TYR A 7 11.97 12.55 -5.76
CA TYR A 7 11.41 12.84 -4.44
C TYR A 7 11.50 11.66 -3.48
N ASN A 8 11.27 10.42 -3.95
CA ASN A 8 11.39 9.24 -3.11
C ASN A 8 12.85 8.92 -2.72
N LEU A 9 13.83 9.18 -3.61
CA LEU A 9 15.25 9.05 -3.28
C LEU A 9 15.73 10.15 -2.31
N LEU A 10 15.24 11.38 -2.47
CA LEU A 10 15.56 12.51 -1.59
C LEU A 10 14.97 12.31 -0.18
N LEU A 11 13.77 11.73 -0.08
CA LEU A 11 13.11 11.42 1.20
C LEU A 11 13.87 10.32 1.98
N MET A 12 14.37 9.29 1.27
CA MET A 12 15.18 8.21 1.85
C MET A 12 16.55 8.72 2.37
N LEU A 13 17.15 9.71 1.70
CA LEU A 13 18.41 10.33 2.15
C LEU A 13 18.23 11.25 3.37
N ILE A 14 17.08 11.94 3.50
CA ILE A 14 16.78 12.78 4.67
C ILE A 14 16.52 11.93 5.92
N LEU A 15 15.88 10.77 5.78
CA LEU A 15 15.66 9.83 6.89
C LEU A 15 16.96 9.19 7.40
N LEU A 16 17.96 9.00 6.53
CA LEU A 16 19.29 8.50 6.89
C LEU A 16 20.14 9.51 7.70
N VAL A 17 19.94 10.83 7.51
CA VAL A 17 20.69 11.87 8.24
C VAL A 17 20.15 12.12 9.65
N ILE A 18 18.84 11.94 9.86
CA ILE A 18 18.21 12.10 11.19
C ILE A 18 18.54 10.90 12.10
N SER A 19 18.81 9.73 11.52
CA SER A 19 19.15 8.52 12.27
C SER A 19 20.59 8.45 12.78
N CYS A 20 21.42 9.47 12.52
CA CYS A 20 22.84 9.50 12.91
C CYS A 20 23.22 10.52 13.99
N ASN A 21 22.28 11.20 14.65
CA ASN A 21 22.67 12.07 15.76
C ASN A 21 21.60 12.12 16.83
N LEU A 22 21.81 11.37 17.92
CA LEU A 22 21.47 11.76 19.30
C LEU A 22 21.82 10.62 20.28
N LYS A 23 23.08 10.60 20.72
CA LYS A 23 23.46 10.13 22.07
C LYS A 23 24.80 10.74 22.47
N SER A 24 24.79 11.71 23.38
CA SER A 24 25.46 11.59 24.69
C SER A 24 25.30 12.84 25.58
N LYS A 25 24.76 12.60 26.78
CA LYS A 25 25.21 13.03 28.13
C LYS A 25 25.29 14.53 28.47
N GLU A 26 24.47 14.99 29.43
CA GLU A 26 24.75 15.12 30.88
C GLU A 26 25.62 16.34 31.23
N GLY A 27 25.17 17.14 32.21
CA GLY A 27 26.08 18.01 32.96
C GLY A 27 25.43 19.22 33.60
N ALA A 28 25.34 19.19 34.93
CA ALA A 28 24.74 20.18 35.81
C ALA A 28 25.57 21.47 36.01
N ALA A 29 24.88 22.45 36.62
CA ALA A 29 25.35 23.44 37.58
C ALA A 29 26.18 24.66 37.12
N GLY A 30 25.65 25.85 37.48
CA GLY A 30 26.39 26.77 38.35
C GLY A 30 26.61 28.22 37.87
N GLY A 31 26.06 29.16 38.66
CA GLY A 31 26.64 30.49 38.93
C GLY A 31 26.18 31.63 38.02
N ALA A 32 25.29 32.52 38.51
CA ALA A 32 25.59 33.78 39.24
C ALA A 32 25.84 34.97 38.27
N SER A 33 25.43 36.22 38.49
CA SER A 33 24.57 36.93 39.45
C SER A 33 24.54 38.41 38.98
N VAL A 34 23.89 39.29 39.77
CA VAL A 34 23.95 40.79 39.83
C VAL A 34 22.76 41.51 39.19
N SER A 35 22.16 42.57 39.76
CA SER A 35 21.80 43.07 41.11
C SER A 35 21.11 44.44 40.91
N GLY A 36 20.26 44.88 41.84
CA GLY A 36 19.81 46.28 41.98
C GLY A 36 18.38 46.36 42.55
N VAL A 37 18.15 46.25 43.86
CA VAL A 37 18.07 47.33 44.89
C VAL A 37 16.91 48.30 44.58
N THR A 38 15.84 48.38 45.39
CA THR A 38 15.78 49.19 46.64
C THR A 38 14.80 48.68 47.72
N VAL A 39 15.12 49.11 48.94
CA VAL A 39 14.52 48.94 50.28
C VAL A 39 13.69 50.23 50.56
N ASP A 40 12.55 50.31 51.28
CA ASP A 40 12.38 50.07 52.73
C ASP A 40 10.93 50.31 53.23
N LYS A 41 10.67 49.78 54.44
CA LYS A 41 9.74 50.20 55.53
C LYS A 41 8.27 49.75 55.63
N ASP A 42 8.08 48.80 56.54
CA ASP A 42 7.24 48.83 57.77
C ASP A 42 5.80 49.36 57.69
N LEU A 43 4.83 48.49 57.99
CA LEU A 43 4.05 48.60 59.22
C LEU A 43 3.34 47.27 59.53
N SER A 44 3.47 46.85 60.78
CA SER A 44 2.94 45.60 61.33
C SER A 44 1.46 45.69 61.71
N ARG A 45 0.86 44.50 61.85
CA ARG A 45 -0.17 44.11 62.84
C ARG A 45 -1.62 44.01 62.34
N ALA A 46 -2.06 42.77 62.07
CA ALA A 46 -3.06 42.09 62.90
C ALA A 46 -3.22 40.62 62.49
N LYS A 47 -3.13 39.73 63.48
CA LYS A 47 -3.43 38.31 63.41
C LYS A 47 -4.86 38.06 62.91
N ARG A 48 -5.02 37.12 61.98
CA ARG A 48 -6.02 36.06 62.08
C ARG A 48 -5.35 34.75 61.70
N ASP A 49 -5.09 33.93 62.72
CA ASP A 49 -5.00 32.48 62.55
C ASP A 49 -6.42 31.98 62.24
N ASP A 50 -6.83 32.07 60.98
CA ASP A 50 -7.75 31.09 60.43
C ASP A 50 -6.88 30.21 59.54
N LYS A 51 -6.57 28.99 59.99
CA LYS A 51 -6.13 27.94 59.08
C LYS A 51 -7.33 27.66 58.18
N GLN A 52 -7.47 28.45 57.12
CA GLN A 52 -8.46 28.23 56.09
C GLN A 52 -8.16 26.86 55.50
N GLU A 53 -8.97 25.88 55.88
CA GLU A 53 -8.88 24.52 55.40
C GLU A 53 -8.95 24.53 53.87
N SER A 54 -7.98 23.87 53.21
CA SER A 54 -7.91 23.86 51.75
C SER A 54 -9.16 23.21 51.16
N ILE A 55 -9.53 23.61 49.95
CA ILE A 55 -10.73 23.07 49.30
C ILE A 55 -10.67 21.55 49.14
N ASP A 56 -9.47 20.99 48.94
CA ASP A 56 -9.26 19.54 48.85
C ASP A 56 -9.57 18.82 50.16
N VAL A 57 -9.17 19.38 51.30
CA VAL A 57 -9.48 18.80 52.62
C VAL A 57 -10.99 18.83 52.88
N LYS A 58 -11.66 19.92 52.50
CA LYS A 58 -13.13 20.02 52.59
C LYS A 58 -13.82 18.99 51.69
N PHE A 59 -13.29 18.80 50.48
CA PHE A 59 -13.82 17.84 49.53
C PHE A 59 -13.70 16.41 50.07
N ASP A 60 -12.52 16.00 50.52
CA ASP A 60 -12.31 14.67 51.11
C ASP A 60 -13.22 14.44 52.33
N GLN A 61 -13.36 15.43 53.22
CA GLN A 61 -14.31 15.37 54.34
C GLN A 61 -15.77 15.21 53.92
N LEU A 62 -16.17 15.85 52.82
CA LEU A 62 -17.53 15.73 52.28
C LEU A 62 -17.77 14.31 51.75
N LEU A 63 -16.82 13.75 50.99
CA LEU A 63 -16.92 12.38 50.48
C LEU A 63 -16.95 11.36 51.63
N ASP A 64 -16.16 11.57 52.68
CA ASP A 64 -16.18 10.75 53.90
C ASP A 64 -17.52 10.87 54.64
N THR A 65 -18.08 12.09 54.73
CA THR A 65 -19.39 12.34 55.34
C THR A 65 -20.50 11.61 54.59
N PHE A 66 -20.42 11.57 53.26
CA PHE A 66 -21.32 10.81 52.39
C PHE A 66 -21.01 9.30 52.35
N LYS A 67 -19.91 8.89 53.00
CA LYS A 67 -19.44 7.50 53.09
C LYS A 67 -19.15 6.87 51.73
N LEU A 68 -18.65 7.67 50.78
CA LEU A 68 -18.20 7.18 49.48
C LEU A 68 -16.85 6.49 49.64
N GLN A 69 -16.61 5.39 48.92
CA GLN A 69 -15.37 4.62 49.05
C GLN A 69 -14.82 4.12 47.71
N GLY A 70 -13.51 3.90 47.66
CA GLY A 70 -12.82 3.30 46.51
C GLY A 70 -13.12 4.01 45.19
N GLU A 71 -13.65 3.27 44.23
CA GLU A 71 -13.95 3.78 42.87
C GLU A 71 -15.04 4.85 42.84
N GLU A 72 -15.90 4.96 43.86
CA GLU A 72 -16.88 6.05 43.95
C GLU A 72 -16.19 7.40 44.21
N VAL A 73 -15.18 7.41 45.08
CA VAL A 73 -14.36 8.60 45.35
C VAL A 73 -13.57 9.00 44.12
N GLU A 74 -12.98 8.01 43.43
CA GLU A 74 -12.25 8.26 42.19
C GLU A 74 -13.15 8.84 41.09
N LEU A 75 -14.36 8.29 40.91
CA LEU A 75 -15.34 8.82 39.96
C LEU A 75 -15.71 10.28 40.27
N VAL A 76 -15.96 10.61 41.53
CA VAL A 76 -16.31 12.00 41.90
C VAL A 76 -15.14 12.95 41.64
N LYS A 77 -13.90 12.50 41.88
CA LYS A 77 -12.68 13.26 41.53
C LYS A 77 -12.51 13.39 40.01
N TYR A 78 -12.86 12.37 39.24
CA TYR A 78 -12.85 12.40 37.77
C TYR A 78 -13.90 13.38 37.21
N ILE A 79 -15.11 13.36 37.76
CA ILE A 79 -16.14 14.35 37.42
C ILE A 79 -15.67 15.76 37.78
N ARG A 80 -15.05 15.95 38.96
CA ARG A 80 -14.45 17.23 39.36
C ARG A 80 -13.48 17.73 38.29
N SER A 81 -12.50 16.91 37.87
CA SER A 81 -11.55 17.34 36.84
C SER A 81 -12.24 17.74 35.53
N ALA A 82 -13.28 17.01 35.11
CA ALA A 82 -14.02 17.33 33.89
C ALA A 82 -14.74 18.69 33.95
N VAL A 83 -15.39 18.99 35.08
CA VAL A 83 -16.23 20.20 35.21
C VAL A 83 -15.44 21.44 35.61
N THR A 84 -14.24 21.27 36.16
CA THR A 84 -13.37 22.39 36.60
C THR A 84 -12.24 22.73 35.63
N ASP A 85 -11.89 21.83 34.71
CA ASP A 85 -10.89 22.10 33.68
C ASP A 85 -11.48 23.00 32.58
N SER A 86 -10.81 24.14 32.32
CA SER A 86 -11.24 25.09 31.29
C SER A 86 -11.10 24.55 29.87
N ASP A 87 -10.20 23.59 29.64
CA ASP A 87 -9.89 23.04 28.32
C ASP A 87 -10.86 21.91 27.90
N VAL A 88 -11.68 21.42 28.83
CA VAL A 88 -12.72 20.41 28.60
C VAL A 88 -14.02 21.07 28.13
N GLY A 89 -14.80 20.43 27.25
CA GLY A 89 -16.13 20.92 26.86
C GLY A 89 -16.18 21.88 25.67
N THR A 90 -17.34 22.48 25.42
CA THR A 90 -17.58 23.39 24.29
C THR A 90 -17.75 24.85 24.73
N SER A 91 -17.61 25.79 23.78
CA SER A 91 -17.84 27.21 24.04
C SER A 91 -19.28 27.45 24.51
N GLY A 92 -19.44 27.87 25.76
CA GLY A 92 -20.74 28.08 26.40
C GLY A 92 -21.00 27.15 27.59
N ASP A 93 -20.19 26.11 27.78
CA ASP A 93 -20.27 25.27 28.98
C ASP A 93 -19.65 25.98 30.20
N LYS A 94 -20.35 25.96 31.34
CA LYS A 94 -19.85 26.49 32.60
C LYS A 94 -18.60 25.71 33.04
N THR A 95 -17.49 26.42 33.23
CA THR A 95 -16.35 25.93 34.01
C THR A 95 -16.61 26.23 35.47
N TYR A 96 -16.72 25.20 36.31
CA TYR A 96 -16.84 25.38 37.75
C TYR A 96 -15.47 25.71 38.35
N THR A 97 -15.44 26.60 39.33
CA THR A 97 -14.34 26.58 40.30
C THR A 97 -14.52 25.41 41.26
N ASP A 98 -13.44 24.94 41.88
CA ASP A 98 -13.50 23.88 42.89
C ASP A 98 -14.49 24.19 44.03
N LEU A 99 -14.58 25.46 44.43
CA LEU A 99 -15.52 25.90 45.45
C LEU A 99 -16.98 25.83 44.97
N GLU A 100 -17.24 26.21 43.72
CA GLU A 100 -18.59 26.09 43.15
C GLU A 100 -19.01 24.63 43.00
N PHE A 101 -18.10 23.77 42.53
CA PHE A 101 -18.39 22.34 42.42
C PHE A 101 -18.60 21.70 43.81
N TYR A 102 -17.77 22.03 44.80
CA TYR A 102 -17.98 21.61 46.18
C TYR A 102 -19.36 22.03 46.71
N ASN A 103 -19.75 23.29 46.52
CA ASN A 103 -21.05 23.79 46.95
C ASN A 103 -22.20 23.09 46.21
N LEU A 104 -22.02 22.75 44.93
CA LEU A 104 -22.98 21.96 44.17
C LEU A 104 -23.20 20.59 44.81
N LEU A 105 -22.12 19.87 45.17
CA LEU A 105 -22.22 18.57 45.83
C LEU A 105 -22.90 18.65 47.20
N VAL A 106 -22.56 19.68 47.99
CA VAL A 106 -23.23 19.95 49.29
C VAL A 106 -24.74 20.15 49.09
N ASN A 107 -25.13 20.92 48.08
CA ASN A 107 -26.53 21.22 47.81
C ASN A 107 -27.31 20.05 47.20
N LEU A 108 -26.66 19.21 46.37
CA LEU A 108 -27.25 17.96 45.89
C LEU A 108 -27.54 17.02 47.06
N GLY A 109 -26.61 16.96 48.01
CA GLY A 109 -26.69 16.07 49.15
C GLY A 109 -26.40 14.61 48.80
N ASP A 110 -26.25 13.79 49.84
CA ASP A 110 -25.82 12.39 49.75
C ASP A 110 -26.67 11.55 48.78
N ALA A 111 -28.00 11.61 48.92
CA ALA A 111 -28.91 10.77 48.15
C ALA A 111 -28.79 11.01 46.63
N ARG A 112 -28.87 12.27 46.20
CA ARG A 112 -28.79 12.64 44.78
C ARG A 112 -27.41 12.41 44.19
N LEU A 113 -26.35 12.65 44.96
CA LEU A 113 -25.00 12.34 44.49
C LEU A 113 -24.81 10.83 44.28
N LYS A 114 -25.36 9.99 45.17
CA LYS A 114 -25.32 8.53 45.00
C LYS A 114 -26.12 8.05 43.80
N GLU A 115 -27.25 8.69 43.48
CA GLU A 115 -28.00 8.40 42.25
C GLU A 115 -27.17 8.70 40.99
N ILE A 116 -26.47 9.85 40.98
CA ILE A 116 -25.54 10.19 39.89
C ILE A 116 -24.39 9.17 39.82
N ILE A 117 -23.74 8.85 40.96
CA ILE A 117 -22.65 7.87 41.00
C ILE A 117 -23.10 6.52 40.45
N ALA A 118 -24.28 6.03 40.83
CA ALA A 118 -24.80 4.75 40.35
C ALA A 118 -24.89 4.67 38.82
N VAL A 119 -25.18 5.80 38.17
CA VAL A 119 -25.29 5.91 36.71
C VAL A 119 -23.92 5.88 36.01
N TYR A 120 -22.92 6.60 36.55
CA TYR A 120 -21.62 6.76 35.89
C TYR A 120 -20.55 5.75 36.33
N LEU A 121 -20.75 5.05 37.45
CA LEU A 121 -19.76 4.14 38.02
C LEU A 121 -19.44 2.95 37.10
N GLY A 122 -20.44 2.35 36.46
CA GLY A 122 -20.23 1.26 35.49
C GLY A 122 -19.36 1.68 34.30
N PRO A 123 -19.73 2.74 33.57
CA PRO A 123 -18.91 3.35 32.52
C PRO A 123 -17.49 3.70 32.94
N PHE A 124 -17.32 4.33 34.10
CA PHE A 124 -16.02 4.73 34.62
C PHE A 124 -15.09 3.53 34.87
N LYS A 125 -15.59 2.47 35.51
CA LYS A 125 -14.82 1.23 35.70
C LYS A 125 -14.42 0.58 34.36
N ALA A 126 -15.32 0.63 33.38
CA ALA A 126 -15.09 0.12 32.04
C ALA A 126 -13.95 0.87 31.31
N GLN A 127 -13.95 2.20 31.36
CA GLN A 127 -12.89 3.03 30.81
C GLN A 127 -11.55 2.77 31.50
N LYS A 128 -11.52 2.80 32.84
CA LYS A 128 -10.31 2.55 33.63
C LYS A 128 -9.72 1.16 33.35
N GLY A 129 -10.57 0.14 33.27
CA GLY A 129 -10.14 -1.22 32.92
C GLY A 129 -9.55 -1.32 31.52
N THR A 130 -10.10 -0.56 30.56
CA THR A 130 -9.59 -0.47 29.19
C THR A 130 -8.21 0.16 29.16
N GLN A 131 -8.03 1.31 29.80
CA GLN A 131 -6.75 2.02 29.87
C GLN A 131 -5.66 1.15 30.51
N LEU A 132 -5.98 0.48 31.62
CA LEU A 132 -5.06 -0.48 32.26
C LEU A 132 -4.71 -1.64 31.34
N ALA A 133 -5.67 -2.20 30.61
CA ALA A 133 -5.40 -3.32 29.70
C ALA A 133 -4.41 -2.92 28.60
N ILE A 134 -4.47 -1.67 28.15
CA ILE A 134 -3.61 -1.10 27.12
C ILE A 134 -2.22 -0.79 27.65
N GLU A 135 -2.12 -0.18 28.84
CA GLU A 135 -0.84 0.05 29.52
C GLU A 135 -0.08 -1.27 29.76
N ASN A 136 -0.80 -2.36 29.93
CA ASN A 136 -0.24 -3.71 30.10
C ASN A 136 0.13 -4.40 28.77
N LEU A 137 -0.21 -3.83 27.61
CA LEU A 137 0.26 -4.34 26.32
C LEU A 137 1.76 -4.04 26.18
N ASN A 138 2.55 -5.08 26.00
CA ASN A 138 4.01 -4.99 26.03
C ASN A 138 4.56 -4.19 24.82
N GLU A 139 5.51 -3.30 25.10
CA GLU A 139 6.08 -2.25 24.22
C GLU A 139 6.69 -2.77 22.90
N ALA A 140 6.94 -4.08 22.79
CA ALA A 140 7.65 -4.69 21.66
C ALA A 140 6.78 -4.95 20.43
N THR A 141 5.46 -5.03 20.56
CA THR A 141 4.54 -5.42 19.45
C THR A 141 3.90 -4.22 18.74
N LEU A 142 3.89 -3.04 19.36
CA LEU A 142 2.91 -1.97 19.06
C LEU A 142 3.48 -0.67 18.48
N LYS A 143 4.74 -0.64 18.05
CA LYS A 143 5.51 0.62 17.90
C LYS A 143 5.01 1.66 16.88
N ARG A 144 4.13 1.31 15.94
CA ARG A 144 3.64 2.24 14.90
C ARG A 144 2.15 2.55 15.00
N GLU A 145 1.34 1.64 15.54
CA GLU A 145 -0.14 1.76 15.61
C GLU A 145 -0.64 2.13 17.02
N LEU A 146 0.24 2.10 18.04
CA LEU A 146 -0.11 2.54 19.40
C LEU A 146 -0.49 4.02 19.44
N GLN A 147 0.14 4.87 18.62
CA GLN A 147 -0.13 6.30 18.64
C GLN A 147 -1.53 6.61 18.10
N GLU A 148 -1.93 6.03 16.96
CA GLU A 148 -3.28 6.23 16.42
C GLU A 148 -4.36 5.68 17.36
N PHE A 149 -4.09 4.53 17.98
CA PHE A 149 -4.98 3.95 18.97
C PHE A 149 -5.06 4.79 20.26
N GLN A 150 -3.93 5.30 20.74
CA GLN A 150 -3.86 6.23 21.87
C GLN A 150 -4.56 7.56 21.55
N ASP A 151 -4.39 8.09 20.33
CA ASP A 151 -5.03 9.31 19.87
C ASP A 151 -6.54 9.13 19.76
N TRP A 152 -6.99 7.98 19.25
CA TRP A 152 -8.42 7.63 19.21
C TRP A 152 -9.01 7.51 20.62
N LEU A 153 -8.33 6.81 21.53
CA LEU A 153 -8.76 6.69 22.92
C LEU A 153 -8.79 8.03 23.62
N LYS A 154 -7.78 8.87 23.40
CA LYS A 154 -7.71 10.22 23.94
C LYS A 154 -8.86 11.07 23.40
N ALA A 155 -9.14 11.01 22.10
CA ALA A 155 -10.27 11.73 21.51
C ALA A 155 -11.61 11.28 22.10
N GLU A 156 -11.76 9.99 22.39
CA GLU A 156 -12.97 9.47 23.04
C GLU A 156 -13.04 9.86 24.53
N GLU A 157 -11.90 9.89 25.24
CA GLU A 157 -11.81 10.41 26.61
C GLU A 157 -12.14 11.91 26.68
N ASP A 158 -11.60 12.71 25.75
CA ASP A 158 -11.89 14.13 25.64
C ASP A 158 -13.40 14.36 25.35
N PHE A 159 -13.99 13.51 24.49
CA PHE A 159 -15.44 13.52 24.26
C PHE A 159 -16.22 13.17 25.53
N TYR A 160 -15.78 12.17 26.30
CA TYR A 160 -16.41 11.81 27.57
C TYR A 160 -16.38 12.95 28.59
N LEU A 161 -15.21 13.57 28.78
CA LEU A 161 -15.03 14.69 29.69
C LEU A 161 -15.91 15.87 29.28
N SER A 162 -16.01 16.15 27.98
CA SER A 162 -16.90 17.16 27.42
C SER A 162 -18.37 16.89 27.74
N GLU A 163 -18.84 15.65 27.58
CA GLU A 163 -20.21 15.28 27.89
C GLU A 163 -20.52 15.33 29.39
N LEU A 164 -19.57 14.93 30.25
CA LEU A 164 -19.69 15.14 31.70
C LEU A 164 -19.85 16.64 32.01
N ARG A 165 -19.00 17.49 31.43
CA ARG A 165 -19.10 18.94 31.63
C ARG A 165 -20.46 19.49 31.21
N ARG A 166 -20.99 19.03 30.09
CA ARG A 166 -22.30 19.44 29.56
C ARG A 166 -23.48 18.98 30.43
N VAL A 167 -23.39 17.79 31.03
CA VAL A 167 -24.39 17.29 31.98
C VAL A 167 -24.54 18.22 33.19
N PHE A 168 -23.42 18.75 33.69
CA PHE A 168 -23.39 19.66 34.83
C PHE A 168 -23.61 21.14 34.46
N ASN A 169 -23.80 21.48 33.18
CA ASN A 169 -23.94 22.87 32.70
C ASN A 169 -25.32 23.51 33.01
N GLU A 170 -26.14 22.91 33.87
CA GLU A 170 -27.46 23.44 34.21
C GLU A 170 -27.42 24.41 35.41
N THR A 171 -28.33 25.39 35.39
CA THR A 171 -28.36 26.45 36.41
C THR A 171 -29.16 26.07 37.66
N ALA A 172 -30.14 25.18 37.51
CA ALA A 172 -30.98 24.71 38.61
C ALA A 172 -30.54 23.33 39.10
N LEU A 173 -30.53 23.12 40.42
CA LEU A 173 -30.08 21.90 41.08
C LEU A 173 -30.85 20.65 40.60
N ASP A 174 -32.17 20.76 40.49
CA ASP A 174 -33.03 19.67 40.01
C ASP A 174 -32.72 19.34 38.55
N SER A 175 -32.48 20.35 37.71
CA SER A 175 -32.12 20.16 36.30
C SER A 175 -30.76 19.47 36.13
N VAL A 176 -29.77 19.82 36.96
CA VAL A 176 -28.45 19.14 36.97
C VAL A 176 -28.62 17.66 37.31
N HIS A 177 -29.38 17.37 38.37
CA HIS A 177 -29.65 16.00 38.80
C HIS A 177 -30.39 15.19 37.73
N ASP A 178 -31.52 15.72 37.25
CA ASP A 178 -32.37 15.03 36.28
C ASP A 178 -31.65 14.78 34.95
N ARG A 179 -30.82 15.73 34.50
CA ARG A 179 -29.98 15.54 33.30
C ARG A 179 -28.89 14.50 33.55
N ALA A 180 -28.27 14.51 34.73
CA ALA A 180 -27.21 13.56 35.05
C ALA A 180 -27.70 12.11 35.05
N ILE A 181 -28.88 11.85 35.62
CA ILE A 181 -29.42 10.48 35.69
C ILE A 181 -30.10 10.02 34.39
N ASN A 182 -30.54 10.93 33.53
CA ASN A 182 -31.21 10.64 32.24
C ASN A 182 -30.33 10.91 31.01
N SER A 183 -29.01 10.92 31.17
CA SER A 183 -28.10 11.25 30.07
C SER A 183 -28.13 10.20 28.95
N ASN A 184 -28.61 10.59 27.76
CA ASN A 184 -28.59 9.73 26.57
C ASN A 184 -27.16 9.34 26.12
N TYR A 185 -26.15 10.03 26.63
CA TYR A 185 -24.74 9.79 26.31
C TYR A 185 -24.20 8.52 26.97
N LEU A 186 -24.90 7.95 27.95
CA LEU A 186 -24.55 6.68 28.61
C LEU A 186 -24.46 5.49 27.65
N VAL A 187 -25.13 5.57 26.49
CA VAL A 187 -25.14 4.50 25.47
C VAL A 187 -23.79 4.39 24.75
N HIS A 188 -22.96 5.44 24.77
CA HIS A 188 -21.67 5.44 24.06
C HIS A 188 -20.56 4.68 24.81
N PHE A 189 -20.62 4.62 26.15
CA PHE A 189 -19.55 3.98 26.95
C PHE A 189 -19.39 2.47 26.76
N PRO A 190 -20.48 1.67 26.74
CA PRO A 190 -20.35 0.24 26.45
C PRO A 190 -19.73 0.00 25.06
N LYS A 191 -19.97 0.89 24.09
CA LYS A 191 -19.44 0.79 22.74
C LYS A 191 -17.92 1.06 22.70
N LEU A 192 -17.44 2.06 23.45
CA LEU A 192 -16.01 2.34 23.58
C LEU A 192 -15.26 1.15 24.16
N LYS A 193 -15.73 0.62 25.30
CA LYS A 193 -15.13 -0.56 25.92
C LYS A 193 -15.13 -1.76 24.97
N ALA A 194 -16.26 -2.03 24.32
CA ALA A 194 -16.36 -3.14 23.37
C ALA A 194 -15.38 -2.99 22.20
N ASN A 195 -15.22 -1.77 21.64
CA ASN A 195 -14.25 -1.52 20.57
C ASN A 195 -12.81 -1.75 21.03
N ALA A 196 -12.43 -1.26 22.20
CA ALA A 196 -11.08 -1.45 22.72
C ALA A 196 -10.79 -2.93 23.07
N GLU A 197 -11.78 -3.65 23.61
CA GLU A 197 -11.70 -5.09 23.82
C GLU A 197 -11.50 -5.85 22.51
N ARG A 198 -12.20 -5.44 21.44
CA ARG A 198 -12.01 -6.02 20.11
C ARG A 198 -10.64 -5.70 19.52
N VAL A 199 -10.13 -4.47 19.62
CA VAL A 199 -8.77 -4.18 19.13
C VAL A 199 -7.73 -5.05 19.86
N MET A 200 -7.86 -5.24 21.18
CA MET A 200 -7.00 -6.17 21.92
C MET A 200 -7.17 -7.63 21.49
N GLU A 201 -8.37 -8.05 21.11
CA GLU A 201 -8.64 -9.37 20.56
C GLU A 201 -7.95 -9.56 19.20
N PHE A 202 -7.99 -8.53 18.34
CA PHE A 202 -7.27 -8.53 17.07
C PHE A 202 -5.77 -8.73 17.30
N GLU A 203 -5.16 -7.99 18.22
CA GLU A 203 -3.73 -8.12 18.52
C GLU A 203 -3.34 -9.54 18.97
N ARG A 204 -4.17 -10.16 19.83
CA ARG A 204 -3.94 -11.55 20.26
C ARG A 204 -4.09 -12.53 19.10
N LEU A 205 -5.08 -12.30 18.23
CA LEU A 205 -5.31 -13.10 17.03
C LEU A 205 -4.13 -12.93 16.05
N TYR A 206 -3.70 -11.70 15.76
CA TYR A 206 -2.55 -11.36 14.93
C TYR A 206 -1.27 -12.04 15.42
N ALA A 207 -1.00 -11.97 16.73
CA ALA A 207 0.15 -12.63 17.36
C ALA A 207 0.09 -14.18 17.27
N SER A 208 -1.10 -14.76 17.04
CA SER A 208 -1.28 -16.21 16.86
C SER A 208 -0.98 -16.69 15.43
N PHE A 209 -0.78 -15.79 14.48
CA PHE A 209 -0.39 -16.11 13.11
C PHE A 209 1.13 -16.28 13.01
N SER A 210 1.57 -17.10 12.05
CA SER A 210 2.98 -17.21 11.70
C SER A 210 3.51 -15.90 11.11
N ALA A 211 4.84 -15.72 11.10
CA ALA A 211 5.45 -14.52 10.53
C ALA A 211 5.10 -14.28 9.05
N ASP A 212 4.83 -15.36 8.28
CA ASP A 212 4.41 -15.23 6.88
C ASP A 212 2.94 -14.83 6.76
N GLU A 213 2.08 -15.40 7.62
CA GLU A 213 0.66 -15.01 7.71
C GLU A 213 0.52 -13.56 8.17
N GLN A 214 1.31 -13.11 9.14
CA GLN A 214 1.38 -11.72 9.58
C GLN A 214 1.72 -10.76 8.44
N LYS A 215 2.73 -11.07 7.62
CA LYS A 215 3.03 -10.29 6.40
C LYS A 215 1.86 -10.24 5.42
N GLY A 216 1.11 -11.33 5.30
CA GLY A 216 -0.10 -11.36 4.49
C GLY A 216 -1.17 -10.42 5.02
N ILE A 217 -1.39 -10.42 6.34
CA ILE A 217 -2.32 -9.51 7.02
C ILE A 217 -1.87 -8.05 6.85
N ASP A 218 -0.59 -7.76 7.08
CA ASP A 218 -0.02 -6.42 6.93
C ASP A 218 -0.22 -5.89 5.51
N TYR A 219 0.00 -6.74 4.50
CA TYR A 219 -0.25 -6.37 3.10
C TYR A 219 -1.73 -6.07 2.83
N ILE A 220 -2.65 -6.90 3.32
CA ILE A 220 -4.10 -6.65 3.16
C ILE A 220 -4.47 -5.34 3.87
N ARG A 221 -3.92 -5.08 5.06
CA ARG A 221 -4.11 -3.84 5.82
C ARG A 221 -3.62 -2.63 5.03
N ASP A 222 -2.38 -2.65 4.56
CA ASP A 222 -1.79 -1.56 3.77
C ASP A 222 -2.64 -1.25 2.51
N VAL A 223 -3.14 -2.30 1.84
CA VAL A 223 -4.05 -2.14 0.70
C VAL A 223 -5.40 -1.54 1.13
N ALA A 224 -5.97 -2.04 2.22
CA ALA A 224 -7.28 -1.61 2.72
C ALA A 224 -7.27 -0.14 3.18
N THR A 225 -6.19 0.30 3.81
CA THR A 225 -6.03 1.66 4.35
C THR A 225 -5.50 2.67 3.33
N ASN A 226 -4.97 2.23 2.19
CA ASN A 226 -4.47 3.14 1.16
C ASN A 226 -5.61 3.75 0.31
N PRO A 227 -5.85 5.07 0.36
CA PRO A 227 -6.92 5.73 -0.39
C PRO A 227 -6.71 5.73 -1.91
N ASP A 228 -5.50 5.51 -2.40
CA ASP A 228 -5.16 5.52 -3.82
C ASP A 228 -5.46 4.18 -4.52
N ILE A 229 -5.81 3.14 -3.75
CA ILE A 229 -6.12 1.81 -4.28
C ILE A 229 -7.63 1.58 -4.31
N GLY A 230 -8.13 1.08 -5.44
CA GLY A 230 -9.54 0.72 -5.64
C GLY A 230 -10.43 1.89 -6.07
N HIS A 231 -11.73 1.63 -6.22
CA HIS A 231 -12.69 2.63 -6.69
C HIS A 231 -13.52 3.17 -5.51
N PRO A 232 -13.54 4.50 -5.26
CA PRO A 232 -14.15 5.08 -4.05
C PRO A 232 -15.66 4.84 -3.93
N THR A 233 -16.34 4.50 -5.04
CA THR A 233 -17.78 4.16 -5.01
C THR A 233 -18.08 2.78 -4.46
N TYR A 234 -17.14 1.83 -4.54
CA TYR A 234 -17.36 0.43 -4.15
C TYR A 234 -16.46 -0.02 -3.00
N ASN A 235 -15.34 0.66 -2.79
CA ASN A 235 -14.35 0.33 -1.78
C ASN A 235 -14.38 1.38 -0.68
N ILE A 236 -14.60 0.93 0.55
CA ILE A 236 -14.33 1.73 1.73
C ILE A 236 -12.80 1.81 1.89
N THR A 237 -12.29 2.97 2.29
CA THR A 237 -10.90 3.08 2.77
C THR A 237 -10.95 3.09 4.28
N TYR A 238 -10.44 2.04 4.89
CA TYR A 238 -10.40 1.90 6.34
C TYR A 238 -9.28 2.75 6.93
N ASN A 239 -9.45 3.20 8.16
CA ASN A 239 -8.28 3.43 9.03
C ASN A 239 -7.82 2.10 9.67
N HIS A 240 -6.69 2.11 10.39
CA HIS A 240 -6.14 0.90 11.00
C HIS A 240 -7.12 0.21 11.97
N ILE A 241 -7.85 0.98 12.78
CA ILE A 241 -8.83 0.45 13.74
C ILE A 241 -10.03 -0.17 13.02
N GLU A 242 -10.55 0.50 11.99
CA GLU A 242 -11.65 -0.01 11.17
C GLU A 242 -11.26 -1.31 10.46
N PHE A 243 -10.01 -1.40 10.01
CA PHE A 243 -9.47 -2.64 9.46
C PHE A 243 -9.47 -3.76 10.51
N ASP A 244 -8.96 -3.52 11.72
CA ASP A 244 -8.89 -4.55 12.77
C ASP A 244 -10.28 -5.07 13.15
N LEU A 245 -11.26 -4.16 13.28
CA LEU A 245 -12.65 -4.52 13.57
C LEU A 245 -13.29 -5.32 12.41
N ALA A 246 -13.04 -4.92 11.16
CA ALA A 246 -13.52 -5.63 9.98
C ALA A 246 -12.88 -7.02 9.85
N PHE A 247 -11.59 -7.14 10.17
CA PHE A 247 -10.87 -8.40 10.16
C PHE A 247 -11.41 -9.37 11.22
N LEU A 248 -11.70 -8.89 12.42
CA LEU A 248 -12.35 -9.70 13.45
C LEU A 248 -13.77 -10.13 13.06
N GLN A 249 -14.55 -9.24 12.45
CA GLN A 249 -15.86 -9.63 11.92
C GLN A 249 -15.74 -10.73 10.86
N LEU A 250 -14.74 -10.63 9.97
CA LEU A 250 -14.46 -11.66 8.99
C LEU A 250 -14.07 -12.99 9.67
N ARG A 251 -13.28 -12.93 10.75
CA ARG A 251 -12.94 -14.09 11.57
C ARG A 251 -14.18 -14.73 12.21
N ASP A 252 -15.08 -13.95 12.75
CA ASP A 252 -16.27 -14.46 13.45
C ASP A 252 -17.20 -15.22 12.49
N GLU A 253 -17.24 -14.79 11.22
CA GLU A 253 -18.10 -15.35 10.18
C GLU A 253 -17.47 -16.54 9.45
N LEU A 254 -16.18 -16.42 9.09
CA LEU A 254 -15.45 -17.48 8.38
C LEU A 254 -14.90 -18.55 9.31
N GLN A 255 -14.73 -18.25 10.60
CA GLN A 255 -13.98 -19.04 11.58
C GLN A 255 -12.48 -19.11 11.26
N ASP A 256 -11.68 -19.48 12.26
CA ASP A 256 -10.21 -19.44 12.19
C ASP A 256 -9.63 -20.27 11.04
N VAL A 257 -10.27 -21.39 10.68
CA VAL A 257 -9.78 -22.31 9.63
C VAL A 257 -9.81 -21.63 8.25
N LYS A 258 -10.97 -21.12 7.84
CA LYS A 258 -11.12 -20.45 6.54
C LYS A 258 -10.36 -19.13 6.48
N LEU A 259 -10.32 -18.39 7.59
CA LEU A 259 -9.53 -17.16 7.70
C LEU A 259 -8.04 -17.44 7.47
N ARG A 260 -7.49 -18.50 8.08
CA ARG A 260 -6.09 -18.89 7.88
C ARG A 260 -5.81 -19.32 6.45
N GLU A 261 -6.69 -20.12 5.86
CA GLU A 261 -6.55 -20.53 4.46
C GLU A 261 -6.49 -19.32 3.52
N MET A 262 -7.40 -18.36 3.70
CA MET A 262 -7.42 -17.10 2.97
C MET A 262 -6.07 -16.38 3.06
N ILE A 263 -5.56 -16.19 4.28
CA ILE A 263 -4.29 -15.48 4.52
C ILE A 263 -3.11 -16.24 3.89
N GLN A 264 -3.08 -17.56 4.02
CA GLN A 264 -2.00 -18.39 3.48
C GLN A 264 -1.85 -18.28 1.96
N VAL A 265 -2.97 -18.16 1.23
CA VAL A 265 -2.94 -17.92 -0.23
C VAL A 265 -2.20 -16.62 -0.55
N HIS A 266 -2.49 -15.53 0.17
CA HIS A 266 -1.85 -14.24 -0.04
C HIS A 266 -0.40 -14.22 0.43
N SER A 267 -0.12 -14.79 1.60
CA SER A 267 1.24 -14.92 2.14
C SER A 267 2.15 -15.69 1.19
N LYS A 268 1.67 -16.79 0.62
CA LYS A 268 2.41 -17.56 -0.38
C LYS A 268 2.75 -16.70 -1.59
N ARG A 269 1.79 -15.94 -2.11
CA ARG A 269 2.01 -15.06 -3.28
C ARG A 269 3.05 -13.99 -3.02
N LEU A 270 2.95 -13.31 -1.88
CA LEU A 270 3.86 -12.24 -1.47
C LEU A 270 5.27 -12.75 -1.18
N LYS A 271 5.39 -13.95 -0.61
CA LYS A 271 6.68 -14.53 -0.21
C LYS A 271 7.38 -15.30 -1.33
N GLU A 272 6.62 -15.98 -2.17
CA GLU A 272 7.14 -16.92 -3.15
C GLU A 272 6.96 -16.40 -4.57
N GLU A 273 5.72 -16.14 -5.00
CA GLU A 273 5.41 -15.89 -6.41
C GLU A 273 5.95 -14.55 -6.91
N MET A 274 5.66 -13.45 -6.18
CA MET A 274 6.12 -12.11 -6.56
C MET A 274 7.65 -12.00 -6.50
N PRO A 275 8.33 -12.40 -5.40
CA PRO A 275 9.79 -12.33 -5.35
C PRO A 275 10.47 -13.27 -6.34
N ALA A 276 9.89 -14.43 -6.65
CA ALA A 276 10.45 -15.33 -7.65
C ALA A 276 10.38 -14.74 -9.06
N ALA A 277 9.28 -14.05 -9.41
CA ALA A 277 9.19 -13.32 -10.68
C ALA A 277 10.23 -12.19 -10.74
N LEU A 278 10.27 -11.33 -9.71
CA LEU A 278 11.23 -10.22 -9.63
C LEU A 278 12.68 -10.68 -9.73
N ASN A 279 13.06 -11.73 -9.01
CA ASN A 279 14.43 -12.25 -9.06
C ASN A 279 14.84 -12.69 -10.48
N VAL A 280 13.94 -13.34 -11.22
CA VAL A 280 14.23 -13.71 -12.61
C VAL A 280 14.33 -12.47 -13.50
N ILE A 281 13.44 -11.49 -13.34
CA ILE A 281 13.46 -10.23 -14.10
C ILE A 281 14.75 -9.44 -13.83
N GLU A 282 15.19 -9.35 -12.57
CA GLU A 282 16.42 -8.67 -12.16
C GLU A 282 17.68 -9.27 -12.80
N ARG A 283 17.68 -10.58 -13.08
CA ARG A 283 18.78 -11.28 -13.77
C ARG A 283 18.86 -10.94 -15.26
N ILE A 284 17.83 -10.34 -15.84
CA ILE A 284 17.86 -9.82 -17.21
C ILE A 284 18.73 -8.56 -17.19
N ASN A 285 20.04 -8.75 -17.39
CA ASN A 285 21.00 -7.64 -17.50
C ASN A 285 20.61 -6.68 -18.63
N ALA A 286 21.13 -5.45 -18.55
CA ALA A 286 20.77 -4.25 -19.32
C ALA A 286 20.80 -4.34 -20.86
N ASP A 287 20.97 -5.50 -21.50
CA ASP A 287 20.81 -5.63 -22.95
C ASP A 287 19.96 -6.86 -23.28
N PRO A 288 18.77 -6.71 -23.90
CA PRO A 288 18.12 -5.45 -24.27
C PRO A 288 17.40 -4.80 -23.08
N VAL A 289 17.76 -3.55 -22.72
CA VAL A 289 17.07 -2.74 -21.68
C VAL A 289 15.54 -2.80 -21.87
N ILE A 290 15.09 -2.80 -23.13
CA ILE A 290 13.67 -2.74 -23.49
C ILE A 290 12.91 -3.98 -23.03
N VAL A 291 13.47 -5.19 -23.14
CA VAL A 291 12.79 -6.42 -22.73
C VAL A 291 12.56 -6.44 -21.22
N ARG A 292 13.56 -5.99 -20.45
CA ARG A 292 13.42 -5.86 -19.01
C ARG A 292 12.34 -4.84 -18.65
N LEU A 293 12.29 -3.69 -19.33
CA LEU A 293 11.26 -2.68 -19.09
C LEU A 293 9.85 -3.22 -19.37
N GLU A 294 9.65 -3.99 -20.45
CA GLU A 294 8.36 -4.65 -20.73
C GLU A 294 7.94 -5.58 -19.58
N LEU A 295 8.85 -6.39 -19.05
CA LEU A 295 8.56 -7.30 -17.93
C LEU A 295 8.36 -6.58 -16.59
N ASP A 296 9.10 -5.48 -16.34
CA ASP A 296 8.92 -4.62 -15.18
C ASP A 296 7.54 -3.94 -15.22
N ASP A 297 7.13 -3.45 -16.40
CA ASP A 297 5.80 -2.86 -16.62
C ASP A 297 4.70 -3.91 -16.42
N ASP A 298 4.85 -5.11 -17.00
CA ASP A 298 3.92 -6.24 -16.79
C ASP A 298 3.81 -6.64 -15.30
N PHE A 299 4.91 -6.62 -14.56
CA PHE A 299 4.91 -6.87 -13.11
C PHE A 299 4.06 -5.84 -12.38
N CYS A 300 4.31 -4.54 -12.63
CA CYS A 300 3.57 -3.45 -12.00
C CYS A 300 2.08 -3.55 -12.32
N ASP A 301 1.74 -3.84 -13.57
CA ASP A 301 0.36 -4.03 -14.03
C ASP A 301 -0.37 -5.16 -13.30
N ILE A 302 0.31 -6.29 -13.06
CA ILE A 302 -0.25 -7.43 -12.33
C ILE A 302 -0.37 -7.11 -10.84
N GLU A 303 0.63 -6.45 -10.26
CA GLU A 303 0.63 -6.02 -8.85
C GLU A 303 -0.52 -5.04 -8.57
N ASP A 304 -0.69 -4.01 -9.40
CA ASP A 304 -1.75 -3.02 -9.27
C ASP A 304 -3.14 -3.69 -9.33
N LYS A 305 -3.36 -4.59 -10.29
CA LYS A 305 -4.62 -5.34 -10.41
C LYS A 305 -4.86 -6.24 -9.20
N TYR A 306 -3.80 -6.86 -8.68
CA TYR A 306 -3.88 -7.70 -7.49
C TYR A 306 -4.22 -6.90 -6.23
N GLN A 307 -3.59 -5.74 -6.03
CA GLN A 307 -3.93 -4.81 -4.93
C GLN A 307 -5.39 -4.36 -5.02
N GLN A 308 -5.86 -3.97 -6.21
CA GLN A 308 -7.27 -3.60 -6.41
C GLN A 308 -8.22 -4.75 -6.09
N HIS A 309 -7.85 -5.99 -6.42
CA HIS A 309 -8.65 -7.17 -6.09
C HIS A 309 -8.70 -7.43 -4.59
N VAL A 310 -7.57 -7.35 -3.89
CA VAL A 310 -7.54 -7.47 -2.42
C VAL A 310 -8.39 -6.39 -1.76
N LYS A 311 -8.26 -5.12 -2.21
CA LYS A 311 -9.12 -4.01 -1.76
C LYS A 311 -10.60 -4.29 -2.02
N HIS A 312 -10.94 -4.83 -3.19
CA HIS A 312 -12.31 -5.19 -3.55
C HIS A 312 -12.88 -6.25 -2.61
N LEU A 313 -12.16 -7.34 -2.38
CA LEU A 313 -12.67 -8.41 -1.53
C LEU A 313 -12.79 -7.99 -0.07
N PHE A 314 -11.82 -7.22 0.45
CA PHE A 314 -11.84 -6.84 1.85
C PHE A 314 -12.78 -5.66 2.14
N CYS A 315 -12.80 -4.65 1.27
CA CYS A 315 -13.44 -3.36 1.55
C CYS A 315 -14.77 -3.12 0.81
N ASN A 316 -15.28 -4.10 0.05
CA ASN A 316 -16.58 -3.97 -0.63
C ASN A 316 -17.72 -4.43 0.28
N SER A 317 -18.55 -3.49 0.72
CA SER A 317 -19.72 -3.75 1.57
C SER A 317 -20.84 -4.55 0.88
N GLN A 318 -20.79 -4.70 -0.44
CA GLN A 318 -21.76 -5.46 -1.22
C GLN A 318 -21.46 -6.97 -1.26
N LEU A 319 -20.24 -7.39 -0.89
CA LEU A 319 -19.84 -8.80 -0.90
C LEU A 319 -20.18 -9.45 0.44
N ASN A 320 -20.85 -10.61 0.39
CA ASN A 320 -21.03 -11.47 1.55
C ASN A 320 -19.76 -12.27 1.89
N PHE A 321 -19.69 -12.85 3.07
CA PHE A 321 -18.48 -13.52 3.57
C PHE A 321 -18.04 -14.71 2.72
N ASP A 322 -18.97 -15.52 2.19
CA ASP A 322 -18.62 -16.63 1.32
C ASP A 322 -18.04 -16.16 -0.02
N GLN A 323 -18.56 -15.06 -0.60
CA GLN A 323 -18.00 -14.44 -1.80
C GLN A 323 -16.60 -13.90 -1.56
N ARG A 324 -16.37 -13.29 -0.39
CA ARG A 324 -15.04 -12.80 0.00
C ARG A 324 -14.05 -13.96 0.10
N TYR A 325 -14.41 -15.01 0.85
CA TYR A 325 -13.59 -16.21 0.99
C TYR A 325 -13.29 -16.86 -0.36
N ALA A 326 -14.32 -17.12 -1.18
CA ALA A 326 -14.14 -17.70 -2.50
C ALA A 326 -13.24 -16.84 -3.38
N GLY A 327 -13.42 -15.52 -3.41
CA GLY A 327 -12.58 -14.63 -4.23
C GLY A 327 -11.12 -14.57 -3.80
N PHE A 328 -10.84 -14.77 -2.51
CA PHE A 328 -9.48 -14.82 -2.00
C PHE A 328 -8.79 -16.16 -2.30
N VAL A 329 -9.53 -17.27 -2.22
CA VAL A 329 -9.00 -18.62 -2.49
C VAL A 329 -8.92 -18.92 -3.99
N ASP A 330 -9.96 -18.59 -4.77
CA ASP A 330 -10.05 -18.76 -6.22
C ASP A 330 -9.28 -17.66 -6.95
N ASN A 331 -7.96 -17.63 -6.76
CA ASN A 331 -7.17 -16.50 -7.19
C ASN A 331 -6.10 -16.82 -8.23
N ASN A 332 -6.47 -17.62 -9.24
CA ASN A 332 -5.63 -17.97 -10.38
C ASN A 332 -5.46 -16.83 -11.41
N ALA A 333 -6.09 -15.66 -11.19
CA ALA A 333 -6.11 -14.56 -12.14
C ALA A 333 -4.80 -13.74 -12.17
N PHE A 334 -4.08 -13.66 -11.04
CA PHE A 334 -2.83 -12.89 -10.94
C PHE A 334 -1.63 -13.79 -11.15
N ASN A 335 -1.21 -13.91 -12.41
CA ASN A 335 -0.32 -14.98 -12.83
C ASN A 335 1.17 -14.58 -12.75
N PHE A 336 1.66 -14.26 -11.54
CA PHE A 336 3.09 -14.05 -11.30
C PHE A 336 3.93 -15.29 -11.66
N ILE A 337 3.34 -16.49 -11.59
CA ILE A 337 3.95 -17.75 -12.04
C ILE A 337 4.21 -17.71 -13.56
N LYS A 338 3.23 -17.27 -14.36
CA LYS A 338 3.41 -17.08 -15.80
C LYS A 338 4.43 -15.99 -16.09
N LEU A 339 4.36 -14.84 -15.41
CA LEU A 339 5.35 -13.78 -15.60
C LEU A 339 6.78 -14.27 -15.33
N LYS A 340 6.97 -15.07 -14.27
CA LYS A 340 8.23 -15.74 -13.99
C LYS A 340 8.64 -16.67 -15.14
N ALA A 341 7.73 -17.49 -15.65
CA ALA A 341 8.00 -18.40 -16.77
C ALA A 341 8.36 -17.64 -18.07
N ASP A 342 7.69 -16.52 -18.32
CA ASP A 342 7.95 -15.62 -19.45
C ASP A 342 9.36 -15.00 -19.31
N ALA A 343 9.73 -14.51 -18.12
CA ALA A 343 11.07 -14.02 -17.83
C ALA A 343 12.16 -15.11 -17.95
N GLU A 344 11.88 -16.34 -17.53
CA GLU A 344 12.77 -17.49 -17.75
C GLU A 344 12.93 -17.82 -19.24
N GLY A 345 11.84 -17.70 -20.02
CA GLY A 345 11.83 -17.85 -21.47
C GLY A 345 12.69 -16.80 -22.16
N VAL A 346 12.60 -15.55 -21.73
CA VAL A 346 13.47 -14.45 -22.20
C VAL A 346 14.94 -14.75 -21.94
N LEU A 347 15.31 -15.21 -20.74
CA LEU A 347 16.70 -15.56 -20.44
C LEU A 347 17.24 -16.64 -21.38
N LYS A 348 16.42 -17.67 -21.69
CA LYS A 348 16.79 -18.70 -22.67
C LYS A 348 16.96 -18.11 -24.07
N GLY A 349 16.03 -17.25 -24.49
CA GLY A 349 16.09 -16.55 -25.77
C GLY A 349 17.34 -15.71 -25.93
N LYS A 350 17.73 -14.99 -24.88
CA LYS A 350 18.94 -14.18 -24.85
C LYS A 350 20.20 -15.03 -25.05
N VAL A 351 20.28 -16.18 -24.37
CA VAL A 351 21.39 -17.13 -24.57
C VAL A 351 21.46 -17.62 -26.01
N VAL A 352 20.31 -17.88 -26.66
CA VAL A 352 20.26 -18.27 -28.07
C VAL A 352 20.73 -17.14 -28.98
N TYR A 353 20.25 -15.92 -28.75
CA TYR A 353 20.62 -14.72 -29.50
C TYR A 353 22.14 -14.47 -29.43
N GLU A 354 22.71 -14.44 -28.23
CA GLU A 354 24.15 -14.23 -28.01
C GLU A 354 25.01 -15.34 -28.63
N ALA A 355 24.51 -16.58 -28.64
CA ALA A 355 25.23 -17.73 -29.22
C ALA A 355 25.22 -17.74 -30.76
N LEU A 356 24.43 -16.88 -31.41
CA LEU A 356 24.26 -16.80 -32.86
C LEU A 356 24.67 -15.41 -33.40
N ILE A 357 25.75 -14.84 -32.85
CA ILE A 357 26.26 -13.52 -33.21
C ILE A 357 26.53 -13.35 -34.71
N ASP A 358 26.92 -14.43 -35.41
CA ASP A 358 27.16 -14.40 -36.86
C ASP A 358 25.87 -14.19 -37.67
N TYR A 359 24.70 -14.41 -37.06
CA TYR A 359 23.38 -14.18 -37.65
C TYR A 359 22.69 -12.93 -37.11
N TYR A 360 23.41 -12.08 -36.37
CA TYR A 360 22.86 -10.89 -35.73
C TYR A 360 22.00 -10.05 -36.69
N GLU A 361 22.52 -9.75 -37.89
CA GLU A 361 21.77 -8.93 -38.88
C GLU A 361 20.47 -9.60 -39.35
N VAL A 362 20.46 -10.92 -39.50
CA VAL A 362 19.28 -11.68 -39.91
C VAL A 362 18.24 -11.72 -38.78
N ILE A 363 18.70 -11.94 -37.55
CA ILE A 363 17.82 -11.95 -36.37
C ILE A 363 17.20 -10.57 -36.17
N GLU A 364 17.97 -9.49 -36.25
CA GLU A 364 17.49 -8.11 -36.12
C GLU A 364 16.51 -7.73 -37.23
N ASP A 365 16.78 -8.15 -38.47
CA ASP A 365 15.87 -7.91 -39.59
C ASP A 365 14.52 -8.62 -39.36
N MET A 366 14.56 -9.90 -39.00
CA MET A 366 13.35 -10.65 -38.66
C MET A 366 12.61 -10.03 -37.48
N GLN A 367 13.32 -9.68 -36.40
CA GLN A 367 12.74 -9.04 -35.23
C GLN A 367 12.00 -7.75 -35.62
N ARG A 368 12.64 -6.88 -36.41
CA ARG A 368 12.03 -5.66 -36.92
C ARG A 368 10.77 -5.93 -37.74
N VAL A 369 10.77 -6.95 -38.59
CA VAL A 369 9.60 -7.33 -39.40
C VAL A 369 8.47 -7.84 -38.51
N VAL A 370 8.75 -8.74 -37.57
CA VAL A 370 7.71 -9.34 -36.72
C VAL A 370 7.16 -8.40 -35.66
N MET A 371 7.90 -7.34 -35.32
CA MET A 371 7.44 -6.28 -34.42
C MET A 371 6.75 -5.10 -35.13
N ASN A 372 6.87 -4.98 -36.46
CA ASN A 372 6.22 -3.89 -37.19
C ASN A 372 4.69 -4.12 -37.31
N PRO A 373 3.83 -3.25 -36.75
CA PRO A 373 2.38 -3.43 -36.79
C PRO A 373 1.74 -3.18 -38.17
N ASP A 374 2.45 -2.53 -39.10
CA ASP A 374 1.93 -2.23 -40.44
C ASP A 374 2.06 -3.43 -41.38
N ILE A 375 3.03 -4.33 -41.11
CA ILE A 375 3.26 -5.52 -41.92
C ILE A 375 2.28 -6.61 -41.51
N GLY A 376 1.51 -7.14 -42.47
CA GLY A 376 0.56 -8.23 -42.23
C GLY A 376 -0.73 -7.82 -41.52
N ARG A 377 -0.95 -6.52 -41.26
CA ARG A 377 -2.17 -5.99 -40.64
C ARG A 377 -3.44 -6.38 -41.40
N ALA A 378 -3.40 -6.32 -42.73
CA ALA A 378 -4.54 -6.68 -43.59
C ALA A 378 -4.88 -8.18 -43.52
N GLU A 379 -3.89 -9.03 -43.23
CA GLU A 379 -4.05 -10.48 -43.08
C GLU A 379 -4.39 -10.90 -41.64
N GLY A 380 -4.40 -9.95 -40.70
CA GLY A 380 -4.63 -10.21 -39.28
C GLY A 380 -3.45 -10.92 -38.59
N TYR A 381 -2.23 -10.78 -39.12
CA TYR A 381 -1.05 -11.37 -38.50
C TYR A 381 -0.70 -10.69 -37.17
N LYS A 382 -0.20 -11.49 -36.22
CA LYS A 382 0.24 -11.05 -34.91
C LYS A 382 1.43 -10.09 -35.01
N THR A 383 1.42 -9.05 -34.17
CA THR A 383 2.59 -8.21 -33.89
C THR A 383 3.25 -8.67 -32.60
N TYR A 384 4.54 -8.97 -32.67
CA TYR A 384 5.32 -9.42 -31.51
C TYR A 384 5.76 -8.25 -30.63
N THR A 385 5.81 -8.45 -29.32
CA THR A 385 6.64 -7.63 -28.42
C THR A 385 8.08 -8.16 -28.39
N ASN A 386 9.01 -7.42 -27.77
CA ASN A 386 10.37 -7.94 -27.60
C ASN A 386 10.35 -9.21 -26.73
N THR A 387 9.61 -9.16 -25.62
CA THR A 387 9.46 -10.29 -24.69
C THR A 387 8.97 -11.55 -25.41
N GLU A 388 7.92 -11.44 -26.25
CA GLU A 388 7.39 -12.57 -27.00
C GLU A 388 8.39 -13.14 -28.02
N PHE A 389 9.18 -12.28 -28.67
CA PHE A 389 10.19 -12.71 -29.64
C PHE A 389 11.31 -13.50 -28.95
N TYR A 390 11.86 -12.99 -27.85
CA TYR A 390 12.90 -13.68 -27.09
C TYR A 390 12.39 -15.00 -26.48
N ILE A 391 11.15 -15.03 -25.97
CA ILE A 391 10.53 -16.29 -25.50
C ILE A 391 10.46 -17.33 -26.63
N LEU A 392 10.08 -16.91 -27.84
CA LEU A 392 10.06 -17.81 -28.99
C LEU A 392 11.45 -18.36 -29.32
N LEU A 393 12.49 -17.52 -29.35
CA LEU A 393 13.88 -17.96 -29.55
C LEU A 393 14.30 -18.99 -28.48
N GLY A 394 13.94 -18.73 -27.22
CA GLY A 394 14.24 -19.62 -26.10
C GLY A 394 13.52 -20.97 -26.22
N ASN A 395 12.27 -20.98 -26.70
CA ASN A 395 11.48 -22.18 -26.92
C ASN A 395 11.95 -23.01 -28.12
N LEU A 396 12.41 -22.35 -29.18
CA LEU A 396 13.01 -23.01 -30.35
C LEU A 396 14.37 -23.62 -30.02
N GLY A 397 15.17 -22.91 -29.22
CA GLY A 397 16.54 -23.29 -28.90
C GLY A 397 17.51 -22.99 -30.06
N LYS A 398 18.81 -23.09 -29.75
CA LYS A 398 19.89 -22.64 -30.63
C LYS A 398 19.85 -23.27 -32.03
N ASP A 399 19.71 -24.60 -32.10
CA ASP A 399 19.85 -25.33 -33.36
C ASP A 399 18.71 -25.00 -34.34
N LYS A 400 17.47 -24.97 -33.85
CA LYS A 400 16.31 -24.60 -34.68
C LYS A 400 16.38 -23.15 -35.14
N VAL A 401 16.77 -22.22 -34.25
CA VAL A 401 16.93 -20.82 -34.63
C VAL A 401 18.02 -20.68 -35.70
N LYS A 402 19.17 -21.37 -35.53
CA LYS A 402 20.24 -21.37 -36.52
C LYS A 402 19.75 -21.82 -37.91
N GLU A 403 18.98 -22.91 -37.98
CA GLU A 403 18.46 -23.41 -39.27
C GLU A 403 17.51 -22.42 -39.95
N ILE A 404 16.65 -21.73 -39.18
CA ILE A 404 15.82 -20.63 -39.69
C ILE A 404 16.71 -19.49 -40.22
N MET A 405 17.73 -19.09 -39.46
CA MET A 405 18.65 -18.04 -39.90
C MET A 405 19.40 -18.44 -41.16
N ASP A 406 19.86 -19.69 -41.27
CA ASP A 406 20.50 -20.22 -42.47
C ASP A 406 19.59 -20.13 -43.70
N ALA A 407 18.30 -20.47 -43.57
CA ALA A 407 17.34 -20.43 -44.66
C ALA A 407 17.08 -19.01 -45.21
N HIS A 408 17.21 -18.00 -44.36
CA HIS A 408 16.91 -16.60 -44.70
C HIS A 408 18.15 -15.71 -44.92
N SER A 409 19.33 -16.15 -44.50
CA SER A 409 20.60 -15.41 -44.65
C SER A 409 20.90 -15.05 -46.11
N GLU A 410 20.69 -15.99 -47.02
CA GLU A 410 20.95 -15.80 -48.46
C GLU A 410 20.07 -14.67 -49.03
N THR A 411 18.80 -14.65 -48.67
CA THR A 411 17.85 -13.63 -49.11
C THR A 411 18.26 -12.24 -48.64
N LEU A 412 18.58 -12.08 -47.35
CA LEU A 412 18.99 -10.80 -46.80
C LEU A 412 20.29 -10.29 -47.45
N GLN A 413 21.28 -11.17 -47.64
CA GLN A 413 22.51 -10.83 -48.35
C GLN A 413 22.24 -10.36 -49.79
N MET A 414 21.30 -11.02 -50.48
CA MET A 414 20.94 -10.64 -51.85
C MET A 414 20.20 -9.31 -51.92
N ILE A 415 19.36 -8.98 -50.93
CA ILE A 415 18.74 -7.65 -50.79
C ILE A 415 19.83 -6.57 -50.67
N TYR A 416 20.82 -6.75 -49.79
CA TYR A 416 21.91 -5.79 -49.63
C TYR A 416 22.76 -5.64 -50.90
N LYS A 417 23.09 -6.75 -51.57
CA LYS A 417 23.83 -6.71 -52.84
C LYS A 417 23.06 -5.99 -53.94
N ALA A 418 21.75 -6.23 -54.04
CA ALA A 418 20.89 -5.52 -54.99
C ALA A 418 20.84 -4.02 -54.68
N LEU A 419 20.68 -3.65 -53.40
CA LEU A 419 20.67 -2.25 -52.96
C LEU A 419 21.98 -1.55 -53.30
N GLU A 420 23.12 -2.21 -53.10
CA GLU A 420 24.44 -1.66 -53.44
C GLU A 420 24.63 -1.52 -54.96
N ALA A 421 24.24 -2.51 -55.75
CA ALA A 421 24.29 -2.44 -57.21
C ALA A 421 23.43 -1.27 -57.75
N ILE A 422 22.23 -1.06 -57.19
CA ILE A 422 21.34 0.05 -57.56
C ILE A 422 21.98 1.41 -57.26
N LYS A 423 22.79 1.54 -56.21
CA LYS A 423 23.49 2.81 -55.92
C LYS A 423 24.41 3.21 -57.06
N GLY A 424 25.04 2.24 -57.72
CA GLY A 424 25.97 2.43 -58.86
C GLY A 424 25.30 2.88 -60.16
N VAL A 425 23.98 2.72 -60.29
CA VAL A 425 23.24 3.09 -61.51
C VAL A 425 23.24 4.61 -61.69
N LYS A 426 23.69 5.08 -62.86
CA LYS A 426 23.83 6.51 -63.17
C LYS A 426 22.54 7.17 -63.65
N ASP A 427 21.71 6.45 -64.42
CA ASP A 427 20.43 6.98 -64.90
C ASP A 427 19.42 7.05 -63.74
N ALA A 428 18.91 8.26 -63.48
CA ALA A 428 18.03 8.50 -62.35
C ALA A 428 16.67 7.80 -62.47
N ARG A 429 16.15 7.60 -63.69
CA ARG A 429 14.87 6.91 -63.91
C ARG A 429 15.05 5.42 -63.70
N GLU A 430 16.08 4.82 -64.30
CA GLU A 430 16.36 3.40 -64.11
C GLU A 430 16.66 3.06 -62.65
N LYS A 431 17.41 3.93 -61.95
CA LYS A 431 17.68 3.78 -60.52
C LYS A 431 16.40 3.82 -59.69
N LYS A 432 15.48 4.74 -60.01
CA LYS A 432 14.19 4.83 -59.35
C LYS A 432 13.35 3.58 -59.58
N ASP A 433 13.21 3.14 -60.83
CA ASP A 433 12.43 1.95 -61.20
C ASP A 433 12.97 0.68 -60.51
N LEU A 434 14.29 0.51 -60.45
CA LEU A 434 14.93 -0.60 -59.74
C LEU A 434 14.73 -0.51 -58.23
N SER A 435 14.78 0.70 -57.66
CA SER A 435 14.52 0.91 -56.22
C SER A 435 13.08 0.58 -55.85
N GLU A 436 12.12 0.96 -56.69
CA GLU A 436 10.70 0.62 -56.50
C GLU A 436 10.47 -0.89 -56.66
N LYS A 437 11.09 -1.54 -57.65
CA LYS A 437 11.06 -3.01 -57.78
C LYS A 437 11.62 -3.69 -56.53
N LEU A 438 12.77 -3.25 -56.03
CA LEU A 438 13.40 -3.80 -54.83
C LEU A 438 12.46 -3.66 -53.63
N GLY A 439 11.93 -2.45 -53.39
CA GLY A 439 10.98 -2.19 -52.29
C GLY A 439 9.76 -3.10 -52.35
N ASN A 440 9.14 -3.24 -53.53
CA ASN A 440 7.97 -4.11 -53.72
C ASN A 440 8.23 -5.58 -53.35
N PHE A 441 9.42 -6.12 -53.69
CA PHE A 441 9.78 -7.49 -53.31
C PHE A 441 10.20 -7.59 -51.84
N SER A 442 10.89 -6.59 -51.29
CA SER A 442 11.22 -6.51 -49.86
C SER A 442 9.95 -6.50 -48.99
N ASP A 443 8.91 -5.78 -49.39
CA ASP A 443 7.62 -5.74 -48.66
C ASP A 443 6.94 -7.12 -48.67
N ARG A 444 7.00 -7.83 -49.81
CA ARG A 444 6.44 -9.19 -49.95
C ARG A 444 7.22 -10.23 -49.15
N ASP A 445 8.55 -10.11 -49.11
CA ASP A 445 9.41 -10.98 -48.31
C ASP A 445 9.16 -10.75 -46.81
N SER A 446 9.06 -9.48 -46.39
CA SER A 446 8.69 -9.12 -45.01
C SER A 446 7.32 -9.67 -44.62
N LEU A 447 6.34 -9.61 -45.51
CA LEU A 447 5.02 -10.22 -45.28
C LEU A 447 5.10 -11.75 -45.15
N ALA A 448 5.97 -12.41 -45.91
CA ALA A 448 6.19 -13.86 -45.82
C ALA A 448 6.87 -14.25 -44.50
N ILE A 449 7.88 -13.50 -44.06
CA ILE A 449 8.48 -13.66 -42.72
C ILE A 449 7.40 -13.48 -41.64
N LYS A 450 6.60 -12.42 -41.73
CA LYS A 450 5.50 -12.18 -40.78
C LYS A 450 4.53 -13.36 -40.70
N LYS A 451 4.21 -13.98 -41.85
CA LYS A 451 3.35 -15.17 -41.92
C LYS A 451 3.97 -16.37 -41.19
N ILE A 452 5.27 -16.62 -41.37
CA ILE A 452 6.00 -17.71 -40.71
C ILE A 452 5.91 -17.57 -39.18
N PHE A 453 6.09 -16.35 -38.68
CA PHE A 453 6.00 -16.07 -37.24
C PHE A 453 4.56 -15.94 -36.73
N ASN A 454 3.55 -15.95 -37.61
CA ASN A 454 2.14 -15.98 -37.19
C ASN A 454 1.66 -17.41 -36.86
N GLU A 455 2.52 -18.43 -37.01
CA GLU A 455 2.17 -19.80 -36.71
C GLU A 455 1.87 -20.01 -35.21
N SER A 456 0.97 -20.96 -34.92
CA SER A 456 0.40 -21.12 -33.58
C SER A 456 1.33 -21.76 -32.54
N THR A 457 2.43 -22.38 -32.97
CA THR A 457 3.38 -23.07 -32.08
C THR A 457 4.82 -22.86 -32.52
N PRO A 458 5.81 -22.92 -31.60
CA PRO A 458 7.22 -22.83 -31.97
C PRO A 458 7.64 -23.85 -33.04
N ASP A 459 7.14 -25.09 -32.97
CA ASP A 459 7.47 -26.11 -33.98
C ASP A 459 6.89 -25.79 -35.36
N ALA A 460 5.69 -25.20 -35.42
CA ALA A 460 5.12 -24.72 -36.67
C ALA A 460 5.90 -23.53 -37.25
N VAL A 461 6.33 -22.58 -36.41
CA VAL A 461 7.23 -21.49 -36.83
C VAL A 461 8.52 -22.08 -37.41
N TYR A 462 9.13 -23.06 -36.74
CA TYR A 462 10.33 -23.73 -37.22
C TYR A 462 10.11 -24.40 -38.59
N ASN A 463 9.07 -25.23 -38.72
CA ASN A 463 8.79 -25.94 -39.96
C ASN A 463 8.54 -24.99 -41.15
N SER A 464 7.88 -23.86 -40.90
CA SER A 464 7.65 -22.83 -41.90
C SER A 464 8.91 -21.98 -42.17
N GLY A 465 9.74 -21.75 -41.15
CA GLY A 465 10.92 -20.88 -41.21
C GLY A 465 12.19 -21.50 -41.80
N ILE A 466 12.28 -22.82 -41.91
CA ILE A 466 13.38 -23.49 -42.62
C ILE A 466 13.18 -23.51 -44.15
N ILE A 467 12.04 -23.02 -44.64
CA ILE A 467 11.75 -22.94 -46.07
C ILE A 467 12.39 -21.66 -46.63
N LYS A 468 13.29 -21.82 -47.61
CA LYS A 468 13.92 -20.70 -48.30
C LYS A 468 12.88 -19.75 -48.91
N SER A 469 13.17 -18.45 -48.87
CA SER A 469 12.32 -17.45 -49.49
C SER A 469 12.19 -17.69 -50.99
N ILE A 470 10.96 -17.64 -51.50
CA ILE A 470 10.69 -17.68 -52.95
C ILE A 470 11.12 -16.39 -53.65
N TYR A 471 11.47 -15.34 -52.90
CA TYR A 471 11.83 -14.03 -53.45
C TYR A 471 13.34 -13.87 -53.70
N THR A 472 14.18 -14.80 -53.26
CA THR A 472 15.64 -14.74 -53.44
C THR A 472 16.04 -14.52 -54.90
N ASP A 473 15.43 -15.27 -55.83
CA ASP A 473 15.71 -15.15 -57.27
C ASP A 473 15.32 -13.78 -57.84
N HIS A 474 14.26 -13.15 -57.30
CA HIS A 474 13.88 -11.80 -57.71
C HIS A 474 14.94 -10.77 -57.32
N PHE A 475 15.53 -10.88 -56.13
CA PHE A 475 16.63 -10.01 -55.69
C PHE A 475 17.91 -10.24 -56.51
N VAL A 476 18.22 -11.50 -56.87
CA VAL A 476 19.32 -11.82 -57.80
C VAL A 476 19.12 -11.14 -59.15
N ASN A 477 17.91 -11.22 -59.72
CA ASN A 477 17.60 -10.59 -61.00
C ASN A 477 17.71 -9.06 -60.94
N ILE A 478 17.23 -8.44 -59.86
CA ILE A 478 17.34 -6.98 -59.67
C ILE A 478 18.81 -6.55 -59.57
N LYS A 479 19.63 -7.27 -58.79
CA LYS A 479 21.08 -7.02 -58.71
C LYS A 479 21.73 -7.09 -60.09
N ASN A 480 21.48 -8.16 -60.84
CA ASN A 480 22.10 -8.35 -62.15
C ASN A 480 21.64 -7.28 -63.16
N GLU A 481 20.37 -6.87 -63.13
CA GLU A 481 19.84 -5.76 -63.93
C GLU A 481 20.54 -4.43 -63.59
N ALA A 482 20.76 -4.16 -62.29
CA ALA A 482 21.45 -2.97 -61.81
C ALA A 482 22.95 -2.95 -62.17
N ASP A 483 23.64 -4.08 -62.05
CA ASP A 483 25.05 -4.22 -62.43
C ASP A 483 25.25 -3.93 -63.93
N ALA A 484 24.38 -4.48 -64.78
CA ALA A 484 24.40 -4.25 -66.23
C ALA A 484 24.18 -2.78 -66.61
N LYS A 485 23.40 -2.04 -65.82
CA LYS A 485 23.11 -0.61 -66.03
C LYS A 485 24.16 0.34 -65.43
N SER A 486 25.00 -0.18 -64.54
CA SER A 486 26.06 0.58 -63.87
C SER A 486 27.37 0.61 -64.68
N ASN A 487 27.62 -0.44 -65.49
CA ASN A 487 28.71 -0.55 -66.46
C ASN A 487 28.15 -0.71 -67.89
N PRO A 488 27.58 0.34 -68.49
CA PRO A 488 26.99 0.28 -69.83
C PRO A 488 28.02 0.01 -70.94
#